data_AF-A0A2L2WNY5-F1
#
_entry.id   AF-A0A2L2WNY5-F1
#
_cell.length_a   1.000
_cell.length_b   1.000
_cell.length_c   1.000
_cell.angle_alpha   90.00
_cell.angle_beta   90.00
_cell.angle_gamma   90.00
#
_symmetry.space_group_name_H-M   'P 1'
#
loop_
_entity.id
_entity.type
_entity.pdbx_description
1 polymer ?
#
loop_
_entity_poly.entity_id
_entity_poly.type
_entity_poly.pdbx_seq_one_letter_code
_entity_poly.pdbx_strand_id
1 'polypeptide(L)'
;MKKTLSHIILVSCFACPSFAQLKVNTNGNVAIRNEDNGIIAYLGASREGLGNRNKNNLGISEEYDGTFYKCLFKDSKGSKNFAEVVSNTKIAFINSCNINSGYRWIMFGLNPIGDPEMPIYTQTPNSFENITLKFDENKLIVDTGEEECRICVMSSNSGKSYYKVVSNTKTATFTNLCDGEIDICVTKEGYKPYRYISYIKFIQNETISKRVVYPYKNSVVIGSNVTDNKPLGPVTVEAGGSLRLKECEDVTIKGDFEVRQGAEFIIEQ
;
A
#
# COMPACT_ATOMS: atom_id res chain seq x y z
N MET A 1 -13.12 1.78 20.56
CA MET A 1 -12.53 0.48 20.89
C MET A 1 -11.60 0.09 19.75
N LYS A 2 -10.29 0.33 19.87
CA LYS A 2 -9.30 0.02 18.82
C LYS A 2 -9.18 -1.51 18.75
N LYS A 3 -9.81 -2.16 17.77
CA LYS A 3 -9.50 -3.56 17.44
C LYS A 3 -8.06 -3.58 16.95
N THR A 4 -7.13 -4.02 17.80
CA THR A 4 -5.80 -4.43 17.38
C THR A 4 -6.01 -5.62 16.46
N LEU A 5 -5.94 -5.41 15.13
CA LEU A 5 -5.98 -6.51 14.17
C LEU A 5 -4.71 -7.34 14.35
N SER A 6 -4.77 -8.35 15.22
CA SER A 6 -3.85 -9.48 15.21
C SER A 6 -4.20 -10.31 13.98
N HIS A 7 -3.55 -10.02 12.86
CA HIS A 7 -3.68 -10.80 11.65
C HIS A 7 -2.96 -12.13 11.84
N ILE A 8 -3.68 -13.24 11.68
CA ILE A 8 -3.14 -14.59 11.90
C ILE A 8 -2.96 -15.27 10.54
N ILE A 9 -1.80 -15.89 10.34
CA ILE A 9 -1.57 -16.81 9.22
C ILE A 9 -1.81 -18.21 9.73
N LEU A 10 -2.75 -18.91 9.11
CA LEU A 10 -2.98 -20.32 9.43
C LEU A 10 -2.17 -21.19 8.45
N VAL A 11 -1.21 -21.93 8.99
CA VAL A 11 -0.47 -22.95 8.25
C VAL A 11 -1.01 -24.32 8.69
N SER A 12 -1.59 -25.08 7.77
CA SER A 12 -1.97 -26.47 8.03
C SER A 12 -1.71 -27.37 6.82
N CYS A 13 -0.54 -28.01 6.79
CA CYS A 13 -0.25 -29.10 5.83
C CYS A 13 -0.78 -30.46 6.30
N PHE A 14 -1.41 -30.51 7.48
CA PHE A 14 -1.85 -31.74 8.15
C PHE A 14 -3.25 -32.22 7.81
N ALA A 15 -4.14 -31.31 7.44
CA ALA A 15 -5.56 -31.63 7.36
C ALA A 15 -5.97 -32.15 5.97
N CYS A 16 -6.58 -33.33 5.95
CA CYS A 16 -7.12 -34.01 4.76
C CYS A 16 -8.46 -33.41 4.31
N PRO A 17 -8.67 -33.28 2.99
CA PRO A 17 -8.17 -32.15 2.21
C PRO A 17 -8.72 -30.82 2.79
N SER A 18 -7.84 -30.02 3.38
CA SER A 18 -8.20 -28.71 3.94
C SER A 18 -8.34 -27.61 2.88
N PHE A 19 -7.88 -27.89 1.65
CA PHE A 19 -8.15 -27.11 0.46
C PHE A 19 -8.61 -28.03 -0.69
N ALA A 20 -9.54 -27.56 -1.50
CA ALA A 20 -9.89 -28.12 -2.80
C ALA A 20 -10.64 -27.00 -3.51
N GLN A 21 -9.98 -26.31 -4.44
CA GLN A 21 -10.54 -25.13 -5.11
C GLN A 21 -11.90 -25.40 -5.79
N LEU A 22 -12.20 -26.67 -6.07
CA LEU A 22 -13.45 -27.17 -6.66
C LEU A 22 -14.58 -27.43 -5.64
N LYS A 23 -14.33 -27.29 -4.33
CA LYS A 23 -15.35 -27.41 -3.27
C LYS A 23 -15.52 -26.08 -2.54
N VAL A 24 -16.75 -25.58 -2.54
CA VAL A 24 -17.15 -24.28 -1.96
C VAL A 24 -16.88 -24.21 -0.44
N ASN A 25 -16.87 -25.36 0.25
CA ASN A 25 -16.70 -25.46 1.71
C ASN A 25 -15.43 -26.23 2.09
N THR A 26 -14.25 -25.68 1.80
CA THR A 26 -12.98 -26.20 2.36
C THR A 26 -12.48 -25.28 3.45
N ASN A 27 -11.77 -25.83 4.43
CA ASN A 27 -11.33 -25.12 5.64
C ASN A 27 -10.56 -23.84 5.30
N GLY A 28 -9.70 -23.85 4.27
CA GLY A 28 -8.98 -22.65 3.82
C GLY A 28 -9.87 -21.55 3.23
N ASN A 29 -10.89 -21.91 2.43
CA ASN A 29 -11.82 -20.93 1.84
C ASN A 29 -12.74 -20.31 2.89
N VAL A 30 -13.22 -21.11 3.85
CA VAL A 30 -14.04 -20.61 4.96
C VAL A 30 -13.21 -19.75 5.91
N ALA A 31 -11.95 -20.12 6.13
CA ALA A 31 -11.05 -19.36 6.98
C ALA A 31 -10.79 -17.94 6.44
N ILE A 32 -10.37 -17.80 5.17
CA ILE A 32 -9.98 -16.48 4.63
C ILE A 32 -11.17 -15.56 4.30
N ARG A 33 -12.37 -16.13 4.13
CA ARG A 33 -13.59 -15.35 3.81
C ARG A 33 -14.41 -14.95 5.04
N ASN A 34 -14.02 -15.42 6.21
CA ASN A 34 -14.73 -15.08 7.45
C ASN A 34 -14.12 -13.81 8.04
N GLU A 35 -14.86 -12.71 7.96
CA GLU A 35 -14.45 -11.38 8.43
C GLU A 35 -14.22 -11.32 9.96
N ASP A 36 -14.75 -12.29 10.72
CA ASP A 36 -14.70 -12.30 12.19
C ASP A 36 -13.49 -13.04 12.78
N ASN A 37 -12.71 -13.79 12.00
CA ASN A 37 -11.63 -14.64 12.53
C ASN A 37 -10.21 -14.07 12.40
N GLY A 38 -10.02 -13.00 11.62
CA GLY A 38 -8.71 -12.35 11.44
C GLY A 38 -7.68 -13.12 10.61
N ILE A 39 -8.08 -14.19 9.91
CA ILE A 39 -7.20 -14.98 9.03
C ILE A 39 -7.14 -14.30 7.65
N ILE A 40 -5.96 -13.81 7.28
CA ILE A 40 -5.74 -13.10 6.00
C ILE A 40 -4.94 -13.91 4.98
N ALA A 41 -4.32 -14.99 5.42
CA ALA A 41 -3.61 -15.93 4.56
C ALA A 41 -3.70 -17.34 5.13
N TYR A 42 -3.74 -18.31 4.23
CA TYR A 42 -3.83 -19.73 4.55
C TYR A 42 -2.86 -20.51 3.67
N LEU A 43 -2.06 -21.38 4.30
CA LEU A 43 -1.23 -22.34 3.60
C LEU A 43 -1.72 -23.75 3.92
N GLY A 44 -2.16 -24.49 2.91
CA GLY A 44 -2.56 -25.88 3.12
C GLY A 44 -2.59 -26.73 1.87
N ALA A 45 -2.83 -28.02 2.07
CA ALA A 45 -2.73 -29.02 1.02
C ALA A 45 -4.08 -29.30 0.35
N SER A 46 -4.07 -29.46 -0.97
CA SER A 46 -5.21 -29.92 -1.76
C SER A 46 -5.50 -31.43 -1.63
N ARG A 47 -4.66 -32.10 -0.82
CA ARG A 47 -4.66 -33.54 -0.57
C ARG A 47 -4.39 -33.80 0.90
N GLU A 48 -4.55 -35.05 1.31
CA GLU A 48 -4.20 -35.51 2.64
C GLU A 48 -2.72 -35.27 2.97
N GLY A 49 -2.46 -34.84 4.21
CA GLY A 49 -1.12 -34.79 4.75
C GLY A 49 -0.48 -36.18 4.77
N LEU A 50 0.86 -36.22 4.73
CA LEU A 50 1.60 -37.48 4.76
C LEU A 50 2.50 -37.51 5.98
N GLY A 51 2.25 -38.47 6.87
CA GLY A 51 3.12 -38.76 7.99
C GLY A 51 4.32 -39.64 7.59
N ASN A 52 5.14 -39.99 8.59
CA ASN A 52 6.17 -41.01 8.46
C ASN A 52 5.77 -42.24 9.29
N ARG A 53 6.06 -43.45 8.78
CA ARG A 53 5.85 -44.69 9.53
C ARG A 53 6.89 -44.88 10.64
N ASN A 54 8.05 -44.25 10.51
CA ASN A 54 9.09 -44.27 11.52
C ASN A 54 8.79 -43.23 12.60
N LYS A 55 8.54 -43.68 13.84
CA LYS A 55 8.18 -42.83 14.98
C LYS A 55 9.28 -41.85 15.41
N ASN A 56 10.52 -42.03 14.94
CA ASN A 56 11.65 -41.20 15.34
C ASN A 56 11.86 -39.98 14.44
N ASN A 57 11.11 -39.87 13.34
CA ASN A 57 11.21 -38.75 12.40
C ASN A 57 9.90 -37.99 12.32
N LEU A 58 9.99 -36.70 12.00
CA LEU A 58 8.84 -35.92 11.56
C LEU A 58 8.22 -36.58 10.32
N GLY A 59 6.90 -36.45 10.17
CA GLY A 59 6.24 -36.78 8.92
C GLY A 59 6.54 -35.75 7.84
N ILE A 60 6.21 -36.10 6.59
CA ILE A 60 6.56 -35.26 5.45
C ILE A 60 5.79 -33.92 5.54
N SER A 61 4.53 -33.93 5.95
CA SER A 61 3.76 -32.70 6.19
C SER A 61 4.39 -31.83 7.28
N GLU A 62 4.84 -32.42 8.38
CA GLU A 62 5.57 -31.75 9.48
C GLU A 62 6.87 -31.14 9.00
N GLU A 63 7.58 -31.79 8.09
CA GLU A 63 8.82 -31.27 7.53
C GLU A 63 8.57 -30.04 6.65
N TYR A 64 7.49 -30.01 5.86
CA TYR A 64 7.08 -28.82 5.12
C TYR A 64 6.70 -27.68 6.07
N ASP A 65 5.89 -27.93 7.11
CA ASP A 65 5.50 -26.91 8.09
C ASP A 65 6.72 -26.37 8.83
N GLY A 66 7.60 -27.25 9.33
CA GLY A 66 8.84 -26.85 10.00
C GLY A 66 9.77 -26.06 9.07
N THR A 67 9.82 -26.42 7.79
CA THR A 67 10.64 -25.70 6.80
C THR A 67 10.04 -24.34 6.44
N PHE A 68 8.72 -24.20 6.42
CA PHE A 68 8.06 -22.92 6.27
C PHE A 68 8.51 -21.93 7.35
N TYR A 69 8.48 -22.35 8.62
CA TYR A 69 8.96 -21.51 9.71
C TYR A 69 10.47 -21.24 9.62
N LYS A 70 11.29 -22.24 9.23
CA LYS A 70 12.73 -22.01 8.97
C LYS A 70 12.93 -20.94 7.90
N CYS A 71 12.20 -21.00 6.78
CA CYS A 71 12.27 -20.02 5.71
C CYS A 71 11.78 -18.64 6.16
N LEU A 72 10.71 -18.58 6.96
CA LEU A 72 10.15 -17.36 7.50
C LEU A 72 11.14 -16.63 8.43
N PHE A 73 11.77 -17.37 9.35
CA PHE A 73 12.66 -16.80 10.36
C PHE A 73 14.13 -16.71 9.92
N LYS A 74 14.54 -17.39 8.84
CA LYS A 74 15.91 -17.30 8.30
C LYS A 74 16.25 -15.86 7.95
N ASP A 75 17.32 -15.32 8.53
CA ASP A 75 17.82 -13.96 8.26
C ASP A 75 16.74 -12.85 8.44
N SER A 76 15.67 -13.09 9.22
CA SER A 76 14.50 -12.20 9.19
C SER A 76 14.83 -10.80 9.73
N LYS A 77 14.73 -9.78 8.87
CA LYS A 77 14.87 -8.36 9.23
C LYS A 77 13.53 -7.67 9.56
N GLY A 78 12.51 -8.46 9.92
CA GLY A 78 11.23 -7.96 10.42
C GLY A 78 10.02 -8.43 9.63
N SER A 79 10.13 -8.67 8.32
CA SER A 79 9.02 -9.26 7.54
C SER A 79 9.46 -10.00 6.28
N LYS A 80 8.65 -10.94 5.77
CA LYS A 80 8.87 -11.58 4.46
C LYS A 80 7.58 -11.75 3.67
N ASN A 81 7.64 -11.66 2.35
CA ASN A 81 6.45 -11.84 1.51
C ASN A 81 5.96 -13.29 1.60
N PHE A 82 4.64 -13.49 1.76
CA PHE A 82 4.05 -14.80 1.99
C PHE A 82 4.41 -15.80 0.88
N ALA A 83 4.28 -15.42 -0.39
CA ALA A 83 4.61 -16.31 -1.51
C ALA A 83 6.10 -16.65 -1.57
N GLU A 84 6.98 -15.74 -1.17
CA GLU A 84 8.43 -16.00 -1.12
C GLU A 84 8.75 -17.10 -0.10
N VAL A 85 8.18 -17.01 1.10
CA VAL A 85 8.37 -18.04 2.15
C VAL A 85 7.86 -19.39 1.67
N VAL A 86 6.67 -19.44 1.06
CA VAL A 86 6.09 -20.68 0.52
C VAL A 86 6.95 -21.25 -0.61
N SER A 87 7.47 -20.40 -1.49
CA SER A 87 8.32 -20.83 -2.61
C SER A 87 9.64 -21.41 -2.11
N ASN A 88 10.30 -20.73 -1.17
CA ASN A 88 11.53 -21.22 -0.53
C ASN A 88 11.31 -22.55 0.20
N THR A 89 10.14 -22.73 0.83
CA THR A 89 9.75 -24.00 1.46
C THR A 89 9.68 -25.13 0.44
N LYS A 90 9.05 -24.90 -0.72
CA LYS A 90 8.97 -25.91 -1.79
C LYS A 90 10.35 -26.23 -2.38
N ILE A 91 11.18 -25.21 -2.59
CA ILE A 91 12.53 -25.35 -3.14
C ILE A 91 13.40 -26.23 -2.24
N ALA A 92 13.29 -26.11 -0.92
CA ALA A 92 14.06 -26.89 0.04
C ALA A 92 13.92 -28.43 -0.14
N PHE A 93 12.82 -28.89 -0.74
CA PHE A 93 12.55 -30.32 -0.97
C PHE A 93 12.57 -30.74 -2.43
N ILE A 94 13.01 -29.87 -3.36
CA ILE A 94 12.94 -30.15 -4.80
C ILE A 94 13.70 -31.43 -5.19
N ASN A 95 14.84 -31.69 -4.55
CA ASN A 95 15.64 -32.89 -4.80
C ASN A 95 14.91 -34.18 -4.38
N SER A 96 14.12 -34.12 -3.31
CA SER A 96 13.28 -35.22 -2.82
C SER A 96 12.03 -35.46 -3.69
N CYS A 97 11.74 -34.56 -4.64
CA CYS A 97 10.58 -34.59 -5.51
C CYS A 97 10.86 -35.18 -6.92
N ASN A 98 12.11 -35.59 -7.20
CA ASN A 98 12.52 -36.16 -8.48
C ASN A 98 11.97 -37.57 -8.74
N ILE A 99 11.43 -38.22 -7.70
CA ILE A 99 10.78 -39.54 -7.78
C ILE A 99 9.33 -39.43 -7.30
N ASN A 100 8.54 -40.47 -7.54
CA ASN A 100 7.18 -40.57 -7.03
C ASN A 100 7.17 -40.78 -5.50
N SER A 101 7.37 -39.69 -4.74
CA SER A 101 7.48 -39.68 -3.28
C SER A 101 6.38 -38.84 -2.62
N GLY A 102 6.21 -39.03 -1.30
CA GLY A 102 5.34 -38.17 -0.51
C GLY A 102 5.75 -36.70 -0.54
N TYR A 103 7.04 -36.39 -0.62
CA TYR A 103 7.52 -35.00 -0.79
C TYR A 103 6.98 -34.39 -2.07
N ARG A 104 7.07 -35.12 -3.20
CA ARG A 104 6.53 -34.67 -4.49
C ARG A 104 5.04 -34.39 -4.41
N TRP A 105 4.29 -35.26 -3.76
CA TRP A 105 2.84 -35.11 -3.63
C TRP A 105 2.46 -33.92 -2.76
N ILE A 106 3.14 -33.70 -1.62
CA ILE A 106 2.91 -32.54 -0.77
C ILE A 106 3.30 -31.25 -1.49
N MET A 107 4.42 -31.21 -2.21
CA MET A 107 4.85 -30.05 -3.01
C MET A 107 3.76 -29.58 -4.01
N PHE A 108 3.14 -30.53 -4.72
CA PHE A 108 2.03 -30.24 -5.65
C PHE A 108 0.73 -29.90 -4.93
N GLY A 109 0.49 -30.52 -3.78
CA GLY A 109 -0.70 -30.29 -2.98
C GLY A 109 -0.69 -28.94 -2.26
N LEU A 110 0.48 -28.39 -1.95
CA LEU A 110 0.62 -27.21 -1.11
C LEU A 110 0.20 -25.93 -1.87
N ASN A 111 -0.81 -25.24 -1.36
CA ASN A 111 -1.39 -24.06 -1.98
C ASN A 111 -1.40 -22.87 -1.00
N PRO A 112 -0.72 -21.76 -1.33
CA PRO A 112 -0.92 -20.49 -0.64
C PRO A 112 -2.24 -19.85 -1.10
N ILE A 113 -3.04 -19.40 -0.15
CA ILE A 113 -4.29 -18.67 -0.36
C ILE A 113 -4.18 -17.35 0.39
N GLY A 114 -4.51 -16.25 -0.29
CA GLY A 114 -4.34 -14.89 0.21
C GLY A 114 -3.49 -14.06 -0.74
N ASP A 115 -3.04 -12.91 -0.26
CA ASP A 115 -2.19 -12.02 -1.06
C ASP A 115 -0.73 -12.53 -1.06
N PRO A 116 -0.17 -12.90 -2.23
CA PRO A 116 1.21 -13.37 -2.33
C PRO A 116 2.25 -12.32 -1.93
N GLU A 117 1.95 -11.04 -2.11
CA GLU A 117 2.83 -9.90 -1.80
C GLU A 117 2.70 -9.43 -0.34
N MET A 118 1.83 -10.08 0.44
CA MET A 118 1.59 -9.72 1.83
C MET A 118 2.85 -9.94 2.67
N PRO A 119 3.33 -8.91 3.41
CA PRO A 119 4.42 -9.08 4.36
C PRO A 119 3.93 -9.83 5.60
N ILE A 120 4.63 -10.91 5.94
CA ILE A 120 4.48 -11.63 7.20
C ILE A 120 5.45 -11.02 8.20
N TYR A 121 4.91 -10.31 9.20
CA TYR A 121 5.73 -9.75 10.27
C TYR A 121 6.19 -10.85 11.23
N THR A 122 7.51 -10.98 11.43
CA THR A 122 8.10 -11.92 12.40
C THR A 122 8.31 -11.28 13.77
N GLN A 123 8.16 -9.96 13.86
CA GLN A 123 8.27 -9.12 15.05
C GLN A 123 7.20 -8.04 15.01
N THR A 124 6.98 -7.33 16.12
CA THR A 124 6.09 -6.15 16.11
C THR A 124 6.65 -5.12 15.14
N PRO A 125 5.88 -4.72 14.10
CA PRO A 125 6.39 -3.76 13.13
C PRO A 125 6.53 -2.36 13.73
N ASN A 126 7.61 -1.69 13.35
CA ASN A 126 7.87 -0.29 13.69
C ASN A 126 6.82 0.63 13.06
N SER A 127 6.68 1.83 13.61
CA SER A 127 5.85 2.89 13.04
C SER A 127 6.76 4.01 12.55
N PHE A 128 6.34 4.71 11.50
CA PHE A 128 7.03 5.91 11.06
C PHE A 128 6.63 7.09 11.96
N GLU A 129 7.60 7.68 12.68
CA GLU A 129 7.32 8.75 13.65
C GLU A 129 7.64 10.15 13.10
N ASN A 130 8.59 10.26 12.16
CA ASN A 130 9.16 11.54 11.72
C ASN A 130 8.95 11.83 10.23
N ILE A 131 7.84 11.37 9.65
CA ILE A 131 7.53 11.68 8.25
C ILE A 131 7.18 13.16 8.12
N THR A 132 7.85 13.84 7.20
CA THR A 132 7.57 15.22 6.84
C THR A 132 7.12 15.27 5.38
N LEU A 133 5.97 15.90 5.16
CA LEU A 133 5.41 16.18 3.84
C LEU A 133 5.42 17.69 3.64
N LYS A 134 6.16 18.17 2.63
CA LYS A 134 6.19 19.59 2.29
C LYS A 134 5.67 19.78 0.88
N PHE A 135 4.56 20.49 0.76
CA PHE A 135 4.07 21.00 -0.52
C PHE A 135 4.79 22.31 -0.82
N ASP A 136 5.44 22.37 -1.97
CA ASP A 136 6.20 23.53 -2.44
C ASP A 136 5.82 23.78 -3.90
N GLU A 137 4.85 24.65 -4.11
CA GLU A 137 4.26 24.94 -5.41
C GLU A 137 3.73 23.66 -6.09
N ASN A 138 4.30 23.26 -7.24
CA ASN A 138 3.97 22.05 -7.98
C ASN A 138 4.86 20.86 -7.59
N LYS A 139 5.39 20.87 -6.36
CA LYS A 139 6.27 19.84 -5.84
C LYS A 139 5.79 19.34 -4.50
N LEU A 140 6.00 18.05 -4.28
CA LEU A 140 5.85 17.41 -2.99
C LEU A 140 7.21 16.84 -2.61
N ILE A 141 7.75 17.30 -1.49
CA ILE A 141 8.97 16.77 -0.91
C ILE A 141 8.54 15.89 0.26
N VAL A 142 8.89 14.61 0.17
CA VAL A 142 8.65 13.61 1.22
C VAL A 142 9.99 13.28 1.86
N ASP A 143 10.13 13.54 3.16
CA ASP A 143 11.20 12.98 3.99
C ASP A 143 10.57 11.94 4.92
N THR A 144 11.04 10.71 4.82
CA THR A 144 10.48 9.58 5.58
C THR A 144 11.03 9.47 6.99
N GLY A 145 12.11 10.20 7.30
CA GLY A 145 12.89 10.05 8.53
C GLY A 145 13.74 8.79 8.59
N GLU A 146 13.56 7.85 7.65
CA GLU A 146 14.11 6.50 7.67
C GLU A 146 14.76 6.14 6.33
N GLU A 147 15.94 5.52 6.35
CA GLU A 147 16.57 5.07 5.11
C GLU A 147 15.88 3.84 4.51
N GLU A 148 16.18 3.54 3.24
CA GLU A 148 15.72 2.34 2.52
C GLU A 148 14.19 2.22 2.38
N CYS A 149 13.45 3.35 2.40
CA CYS A 149 12.01 3.35 2.21
C CYS A 149 11.62 3.31 0.73
N ARG A 150 10.37 2.88 0.49
CA ARG A 150 9.65 3.01 -0.77
C ARG A 150 8.51 4.03 -0.59
N ILE A 151 8.48 5.03 -1.45
CA ILE A 151 7.49 6.12 -1.45
C ILE A 151 6.68 6.03 -2.75
N CYS A 152 5.37 5.96 -2.65
CA CYS A 152 4.43 6.01 -3.76
C CYS A 152 3.56 7.25 -3.62
N VAL A 153 3.43 8.02 -4.70
CA VAL A 153 2.48 9.12 -4.79
C VAL A 153 1.60 8.86 -5.99
N MET A 154 0.29 8.79 -5.76
CA MET A 154 -0.67 8.49 -6.81
C MET A 154 -1.95 9.28 -6.69
N SER A 155 -2.58 9.56 -7.82
CA SER A 155 -3.91 10.17 -7.89
C SER A 155 -5.01 9.17 -7.56
N SER A 156 -6.13 9.66 -7.00
CA SER A 156 -7.26 8.83 -6.57
C SER A 156 -7.96 8.07 -7.71
N ASN A 157 -7.76 8.46 -8.98
CA ASN A 157 -8.28 7.77 -10.16
C ASN A 157 -7.44 6.54 -10.57
N SER A 158 -6.97 5.77 -9.58
CA SER A 158 -6.05 4.64 -9.74
C SER A 158 -4.72 5.03 -10.41
N GLY A 159 -4.24 6.24 -10.15
CA GLY A 159 -2.95 6.70 -10.65
C GLY A 159 -2.93 7.18 -12.10
N LYS A 160 -4.08 7.27 -12.78
CA LYS A 160 -4.15 7.68 -14.20
C LYS A 160 -3.67 9.10 -14.44
N SER A 161 -3.95 10.02 -13.52
CA SER A 161 -3.51 11.42 -13.66
C SER A 161 -2.09 11.65 -13.15
N TYR A 162 -1.67 10.85 -12.17
CA TYR A 162 -0.36 10.91 -11.56
C TYR A 162 -0.07 9.59 -10.86
N TYR A 163 1.10 9.02 -11.13
CA TYR A 163 1.62 7.85 -10.43
C TYR A 163 3.15 7.87 -10.52
N LYS A 164 3.82 7.94 -9.37
CA LYS A 164 5.27 7.81 -9.28
C LYS A 164 5.65 7.02 -8.03
N VAL A 165 6.68 6.19 -8.17
CA VAL A 165 7.26 5.39 -7.08
C VAL A 165 8.76 5.61 -7.06
N VAL A 166 9.30 5.84 -5.87
CA VAL A 166 10.74 5.90 -5.61
C VAL A 166 11.05 4.87 -4.53
N SER A 167 12.08 4.05 -4.73
CA SER A 167 12.47 3.00 -3.80
C SER A 167 13.88 3.26 -3.28
N ASN A 168 14.22 2.62 -2.16
CA ASN A 168 15.52 2.71 -1.51
C ASN A 168 15.96 4.16 -1.26
N THR A 169 15.06 4.95 -0.68
CA THR A 169 15.33 6.36 -0.38
C THR A 169 14.82 6.77 0.99
N LYS A 170 15.46 7.78 1.57
CA LYS A 170 14.92 8.51 2.71
C LYS A 170 14.05 9.68 2.29
N THR A 171 14.48 10.40 1.25
CA THR A 171 13.84 11.64 0.78
C THR A 171 13.56 11.56 -0.71
N ALA A 172 12.39 12.03 -1.15
CA ALA A 172 12.04 12.11 -2.56
C ALA A 172 11.27 13.39 -2.88
N THR A 173 11.55 13.94 -4.07
CA THR A 173 10.83 15.09 -4.61
C THR A 173 10.00 14.66 -5.80
N PHE A 174 8.70 14.92 -5.71
CA PHE A 174 7.70 14.60 -6.71
C PHE A 174 7.28 15.90 -7.39
N THR A 175 7.56 16.03 -8.69
CA THR A 175 7.18 17.18 -9.51
C THR A 175 6.03 16.85 -10.45
N ASN A 176 5.41 17.91 -10.99
CA ASN A 176 4.32 17.85 -11.98
C ASN A 176 3.10 17.11 -11.46
N LEU A 177 2.70 17.47 -10.25
CA LEU A 177 1.53 16.90 -9.58
C LEU A 177 0.25 17.24 -10.36
N CYS A 178 -0.78 16.44 -10.13
CA CYS A 178 -2.09 16.66 -10.75
C CYS A 178 -3.04 17.43 -9.81
N ASP A 179 -4.01 18.12 -10.41
CA ASP A 179 -5.19 18.58 -9.67
C ASP A 179 -5.93 17.38 -9.06
N GLY A 180 -6.40 17.53 -7.82
CA GLY A 180 -7.26 16.56 -7.16
C GLY A 180 -6.65 15.91 -5.92
N GLU A 181 -7.29 14.83 -5.49
CA GLU A 181 -6.84 14.00 -4.38
C GLU A 181 -5.63 13.15 -4.81
N ILE A 182 -4.60 13.16 -3.97
CA ILE A 182 -3.42 12.32 -4.07
C ILE A 182 -3.24 11.48 -2.80
N ASP A 183 -2.79 10.25 -2.99
CA ASP A 183 -2.48 9.27 -1.96
C ASP A 183 -0.97 9.08 -1.90
N ILE A 184 -0.41 9.27 -0.71
CA ILE A 184 1.01 9.18 -0.42
C ILE A 184 1.20 7.99 0.50
N CYS A 185 1.87 6.95 -0.01
CA CYS A 185 2.15 5.72 0.73
C CYS A 185 3.66 5.57 0.94
N VAL A 186 4.08 5.34 2.18
CA VAL A 186 5.47 5.00 2.53
C VAL A 186 5.50 3.59 3.11
N THR A 187 6.36 2.74 2.56
CA THR A 187 6.55 1.36 3.01
C THR A 187 8.03 1.03 3.19
N LYS A 188 8.31 0.17 4.18
CA LYS A 188 9.63 -0.38 4.49
C LYS A 188 9.43 -1.75 5.15
N GLU A 189 10.34 -2.68 4.91
CA GLU A 189 10.31 -4.01 5.55
C GLU A 189 10.31 -3.85 7.08
N GLY A 190 9.43 -4.58 7.78
CA GLY A 190 9.31 -4.49 9.24
C GLY A 190 8.61 -3.21 9.75
N TYR A 191 8.07 -2.35 8.89
CA TYR A 191 7.30 -1.16 9.29
C TYR A 191 5.82 -1.32 8.93
N LYS A 192 4.96 -0.68 9.72
CA LYS A 192 3.56 -0.45 9.34
C LYS A 192 3.53 0.56 8.19
N PRO A 193 2.81 0.29 7.09
CA PRO A 193 2.66 1.26 6.02
C PRO A 193 2.12 2.59 6.55
N TYR A 194 2.74 3.69 6.15
CA TYR A 194 2.20 5.02 6.37
C TYR A 194 1.41 5.42 5.12
N ARG A 195 0.21 5.99 5.34
CA ARG A 195 -0.66 6.48 4.28
C ARG A 195 -1.16 7.86 4.64
N TYR A 196 -1.03 8.81 3.72
CA TYR A 196 -1.53 10.17 3.86
C TYR A 196 -2.25 10.59 2.59
N ILE A 197 -3.47 11.10 2.74
CA ILE A 197 -4.27 11.60 1.63
C ILE A 197 -4.19 13.13 1.67
N SER A 198 -3.85 13.72 0.53
CA SER A 198 -3.77 15.16 0.34
C SER A 198 -4.62 15.59 -0.84
N TYR A 199 -4.96 16.88 -0.90
CA TYR A 199 -5.63 17.46 -2.04
C TYR A 199 -4.83 18.66 -2.57
N ILE A 200 -4.56 18.66 -3.86
CA ILE A 200 -3.83 19.75 -4.52
C ILE A 200 -4.74 20.41 -5.54
N LYS A 201 -4.74 21.75 -5.56
CA LYS A 201 -5.44 22.53 -6.57
C LYS A 201 -4.53 23.56 -7.21
N PHE A 202 -4.31 23.44 -8.51
CA PHE A 202 -3.73 24.49 -9.34
C PHE A 202 -4.85 25.33 -9.94
N ILE A 203 -4.80 26.65 -9.79
CA ILE A 203 -5.69 27.60 -10.45
C ILE A 203 -4.83 28.40 -11.43
N GLN A 204 -5.08 28.21 -12.73
CA GLN A 204 -4.29 28.81 -13.82
C GLN A 204 -5.16 29.01 -15.04
N ASN A 205 -5.00 30.16 -15.70
CA ASN A 205 -5.77 30.54 -16.89
C ASN A 205 -7.29 30.42 -16.66
N GLU A 206 -7.74 30.90 -15.50
CA GLU A 206 -9.13 30.83 -15.06
C GLU A 206 -9.69 32.26 -14.85
N THR A 207 -10.88 32.52 -15.38
CA THR A 207 -11.66 33.75 -15.13
C THR A 207 -12.85 33.41 -14.24
N ILE A 208 -12.87 33.98 -13.04
CA ILE A 208 -13.86 33.69 -12.00
C ILE A 208 -14.87 34.83 -11.97
N SER A 209 -16.02 34.63 -12.63
CA SER A 209 -17.13 35.58 -12.71
C SER A 209 -18.32 35.25 -11.81
N LYS A 210 -18.23 34.14 -11.07
CA LYS A 210 -19.24 33.66 -10.12
C LYS A 210 -18.57 33.23 -8.82
N ARG A 211 -19.39 32.88 -7.83
CA ARG A 211 -18.90 32.29 -6.59
C ARG A 211 -18.34 30.87 -6.85
N VAL A 212 -17.07 30.68 -6.55
CA VAL A 212 -16.34 29.40 -6.56
C VAL A 212 -15.79 29.14 -5.16
N VAL A 213 -15.99 27.93 -4.65
CA VAL A 213 -15.51 27.51 -3.34
C VAL A 213 -14.68 26.24 -3.50
N TYR A 214 -13.46 26.26 -2.95
CA TYR A 214 -12.57 25.11 -2.90
C TYR A 214 -12.41 24.67 -1.43
N PRO A 215 -13.10 23.60 -1.00
CA PRO A 215 -13.08 23.11 0.37
C PRO A 215 -12.01 22.02 0.54
N TYR A 216 -10.74 22.39 0.43
CA TYR A 216 -9.64 21.42 0.41
C TYR A 216 -8.66 21.69 1.53
N LYS A 217 -8.27 20.64 2.25
CA LYS A 217 -7.46 20.78 3.46
C LYS A 217 -6.00 21.16 3.26
N ASN A 218 -5.45 21.03 2.05
CA ASN A 218 -4.00 20.93 1.91
C ASN A 218 -3.42 22.09 1.09
N SER A 219 -3.19 21.92 -0.21
CA SER A 219 -2.40 22.90 -0.98
C SER A 219 -3.15 23.48 -2.18
N VAL A 220 -3.18 24.82 -2.26
CA VAL A 220 -3.71 25.57 -3.41
C VAL A 220 -2.62 26.47 -3.97
N VAL A 221 -2.38 26.39 -5.28
CA VAL A 221 -1.40 27.21 -5.98
C VAL A 221 -2.09 27.98 -7.10
N ILE A 222 -2.01 29.31 -7.06
CA ILE A 222 -2.70 30.23 -7.96
C ILE A 222 -1.68 31.03 -8.76
N GLY A 223 -1.88 31.14 -10.07
CA GLY A 223 -0.99 31.94 -10.90
C GLY A 223 -1.06 31.68 -12.40
N SER A 224 -0.27 32.44 -13.16
CA SER A 224 -0.26 32.33 -14.63
C SER A 224 0.56 31.17 -15.21
N ASN A 225 1.50 30.63 -14.42
CA ASN A 225 2.38 29.52 -14.77
C ASN A 225 2.75 28.70 -13.52
N VAL A 226 1.76 28.01 -12.96
CA VAL A 226 1.89 27.15 -11.78
C VAL A 226 1.95 25.66 -12.12
N THR A 227 1.43 25.25 -13.29
CA THR A 227 1.48 23.84 -13.73
C THR A 227 1.56 23.71 -15.24
N ASP A 228 2.37 22.75 -15.70
CA ASP A 228 2.49 22.39 -17.12
C ASP A 228 1.25 21.63 -17.65
N ASN A 229 0.38 21.18 -16.73
CA ASN A 229 -0.82 20.41 -17.06
C ASN A 229 -2.01 21.29 -17.49
N LYS A 230 -1.87 22.61 -17.45
CA LYS A 230 -2.89 23.58 -17.88
C LYS A 230 -2.28 24.59 -18.85
N PRO A 231 -3.08 25.18 -19.76
CA PRO A 231 -2.61 26.28 -20.59
C PRO A 231 -2.13 27.45 -19.71
N LEU A 232 -1.05 28.12 -20.13
CA LEU A 232 -0.55 29.31 -19.46
C LEU A 232 -1.56 30.46 -19.59
N GLY A 233 -1.68 31.29 -18.56
CA GLY A 233 -2.56 32.46 -18.60
C GLY A 233 -2.99 32.93 -17.21
N PRO A 234 -3.34 34.22 -17.05
CA PRO A 234 -3.60 34.83 -15.75
C PRO A 234 -4.82 34.22 -15.07
N VAL A 235 -4.86 34.35 -13.74
CA VAL A 235 -6.08 34.11 -12.96
C VAL A 235 -6.72 35.45 -12.65
N THR A 236 -7.98 35.64 -13.06
CA THR A 236 -8.71 36.89 -12.84
C THR A 236 -10.02 36.61 -12.11
N VAL A 237 -10.26 37.29 -10.99
CA VAL A 237 -11.57 37.33 -10.33
C VAL A 237 -12.28 38.60 -10.78
N GLU A 238 -13.35 38.42 -11.56
CA GLU A 238 -14.12 39.51 -12.17
C GLU A 238 -15.09 40.14 -11.16
N ALA A 239 -15.56 41.35 -11.46
CA ALA A 239 -16.57 42.03 -10.64
C ALA A 239 -17.82 41.13 -10.47
N GLY A 240 -18.26 40.93 -9.23
CA GLY A 240 -19.33 39.98 -8.88
C GLY A 240 -18.89 38.52 -8.74
N GLY A 241 -17.64 38.19 -9.06
CA GLY A 241 -17.01 36.91 -8.79
C GLY A 241 -16.53 36.80 -7.33
N SER A 242 -16.44 35.57 -6.82
CA SER A 242 -15.97 35.31 -5.44
C SER A 242 -15.19 34.01 -5.43
N LEU A 243 -13.87 34.06 -5.21
CA LEU A 243 -13.01 32.89 -5.03
C LEU A 243 -12.81 32.66 -3.53
N ARG A 244 -13.27 31.52 -3.02
CA ARG A 244 -13.14 31.16 -1.60
C ARG A 244 -12.36 29.87 -1.43
N LEU A 245 -11.28 29.94 -0.67
CA LEU A 245 -10.48 28.80 -0.25
C LEU A 245 -10.85 28.49 1.20
N LYS A 246 -11.30 27.26 1.48
CA LYS A 246 -11.70 26.84 2.83
C LYS A 246 -10.85 25.68 3.31
N GLU A 247 -10.45 25.76 4.58
CA GLU A 247 -9.64 24.76 5.27
C GLU A 247 -8.25 24.53 4.65
N CYS A 248 -7.79 25.41 3.74
CA CYS A 248 -6.50 25.24 3.07
C CYS A 248 -5.34 25.54 4.03
N GLU A 249 -4.48 24.55 4.26
CA GLU A 249 -3.24 24.70 5.04
C GLU A 249 -2.23 25.62 4.33
N ASP A 250 -1.99 25.39 3.04
CA ASP A 250 -1.01 26.13 2.24
C ASP A 250 -1.65 26.79 1.01
N VAL A 251 -1.53 28.11 0.91
CA VAL A 251 -1.96 28.88 -0.27
C VAL A 251 -0.77 29.65 -0.83
N THR A 252 -0.37 29.31 -2.06
CA THR A 252 0.72 29.98 -2.76
C THR A 252 0.18 30.75 -3.96
N ILE A 253 0.47 32.04 -4.03
CA ILE A 253 0.11 32.90 -5.17
C ILE A 253 1.40 33.35 -5.86
N LYS A 254 1.53 33.09 -7.16
CA LYS A 254 2.71 33.49 -7.95
C LYS A 254 2.34 33.87 -9.38
N GLY A 255 3.12 34.74 -10.00
CA GLY A 255 2.79 35.25 -11.34
C GLY A 255 1.51 36.07 -11.34
N ASP A 256 0.75 36.02 -12.43
CA ASP A 256 -0.38 36.93 -12.63
C ASP A 256 -1.66 36.41 -11.97
N PHE A 257 -2.07 37.12 -10.92
CA PHE A 257 -3.36 36.96 -10.22
C PHE A 257 -3.98 38.34 -9.97
N GLU A 258 -5.18 38.57 -10.51
CA GLU A 258 -5.89 39.84 -10.41
C GLU A 258 -7.26 39.64 -9.76
N VAL A 259 -7.62 40.52 -8.82
CA VAL A 259 -8.96 40.60 -8.22
C VAL A 259 -9.52 41.99 -8.54
N ARG A 260 -10.55 42.05 -9.40
CA ARG A 260 -11.12 43.31 -9.85
C ARG A 260 -12.02 43.95 -8.80
N GLN A 261 -12.23 45.25 -8.93
CA GLN A 261 -13.13 45.99 -8.04
C GLN A 261 -14.54 45.38 -8.06
N GLY A 262 -15.07 45.08 -6.87
CA GLY A 262 -16.37 44.40 -6.72
C GLY A 262 -16.29 42.87 -6.75
N ALA A 263 -15.09 42.29 -6.79
CA ALA A 263 -14.84 40.86 -6.61
C ALA A 263 -14.40 40.53 -5.18
N GLU A 264 -14.52 39.26 -4.79
CA GLU A 264 -14.03 38.75 -3.50
C GLU A 264 -12.96 37.67 -3.69
N PHE A 265 -11.89 37.75 -2.90
CA PHE A 265 -10.96 36.64 -2.69
C PHE A 265 -10.83 36.40 -1.18
N ILE A 266 -11.19 35.20 -0.74
CA ILE A 266 -11.31 34.88 0.69
C ILE A 266 -10.57 33.58 0.97
N ILE A 267 -9.72 33.60 2.01
CA ILE A 267 -9.06 32.42 2.57
C ILE A 267 -9.64 32.24 3.97
N GLU A 268 -10.37 31.16 4.18
CA GLU A 268 -10.95 30.76 5.46
C GLU A 268 -10.12 29.59 6.01
N GLN A 269 -9.33 29.85 7.06
CA GLN A 269 -8.55 28.85 7.81
C GLN A 269 -9.39 28.21 8.90
#